data_AF-A0A6N6PE03-F1
#
_entry.id   AF-A0A6N6PE03-F1
#
_cell.length_a   1.000
_cell.length_b   1.000
_cell.length_c   1.000
_cell.angle_alpha   90.00
_cell.angle_beta   90.00
_cell.angle_gamma   90.00
#
_symmetry.space_group_name_H-M   'P 1'
#
loop_
_entity.id
_entity.type
_entity.pdbx_description
1 polymer ?
#
loop_
_entity_poly.entity_id
_entity_poly.type
_entity_poly.pdbx_seq_one_letter_code
_entity_poly.pdbx_strand_id
1 'polypeptide(L)'
;MKTLTKSFVLLLALLVSGLCRAEHPHGLPDGLYTEITTERGVVVCELFYEKMPMTVVNHVALAEGALGPKPRQPFYQGLTWCRVVPGFVVQGGDPQGTGEGGAGYLFPDEIVPGLRHEGMGTLQMANDGPDTNGSQFCLMLSAQHRLNYQHNVFGRVVRGLELLPQIKERDTMRVKILRLGTAARAFRADEATFNALVAKASRYPGPREPGPDAPFDDPDKILPKEWDRAKHFNFKLVNFQRFTGIRLAARVYAKPPAAAEGGPLDAWLAREAARLGVAQRGALAIYFASTDAWHVRIGAESAAHFLQSGPNGEKAAPATSVATAVDDLLTAAHARSAEMIAAMIKRLAPEDPITDGRRIKLKADAVLDGLIFKLENR
;
A
#
# COMPACT_ATOMS: atom_id res chain seq x y z
N MET A 1 5.58 1.99 -86.62
CA MET A 1 5.97 2.90 -85.52
C MET A 1 4.86 2.88 -84.48
N LYS A 2 5.19 2.52 -83.22
CA LYS A 2 4.62 2.94 -81.91
C LYS A 2 3.07 3.10 -81.86
N THR A 3 2.26 2.52 -80.96
CA THR A 3 2.41 1.91 -79.63
C THR A 3 0.98 1.45 -79.27
N LEU A 4 0.76 0.18 -78.91
CA LEU A 4 -0.52 -0.24 -78.32
C LEU A 4 -0.26 -0.76 -76.90
N THR A 5 -0.76 0.02 -75.95
CA THR A 5 -0.52 -0.10 -74.52
C THR A 5 -1.22 -1.32 -73.95
N LYS A 6 -0.47 -2.14 -73.21
CA LYS A 6 -0.97 -3.30 -72.47
C LYS A 6 -1.80 -2.84 -71.26
N SER A 7 -3.08 -3.17 -71.23
CA SER A 7 -3.89 -3.08 -70.00
C SER A 7 -3.54 -4.25 -69.08
N PHE A 8 -2.82 -3.94 -68.00
CA PHE A 8 -2.54 -4.86 -66.90
C PHE A 8 -3.63 -4.66 -65.84
N VAL A 9 -4.63 -5.56 -65.81
CA VAL A 9 -5.62 -5.59 -64.73
C VAL A 9 -4.95 -6.28 -63.54
N LEU A 10 -4.45 -5.48 -62.61
CA LEU A 10 -3.93 -5.95 -61.33
C LEU A 10 -5.13 -6.28 -60.42
N LEU A 11 -5.53 -7.55 -60.37
CA LEU A 11 -6.50 -8.05 -59.41
C LEU A 11 -5.80 -8.11 -58.04
N LEU A 12 -5.95 -7.04 -57.25
CA LEU A 12 -5.45 -6.99 -55.87
C LEU A 12 -6.33 -7.91 -55.01
N ALA A 13 -5.84 -9.13 -54.76
CA ALA A 13 -6.42 -10.02 -53.75
C ALA A 13 -6.23 -9.35 -52.37
N LEU A 14 -7.31 -8.78 -51.82
CA LEU A 14 -7.41 -8.45 -50.41
C LEU A 14 -7.35 -9.76 -49.61
N LEU A 15 -6.13 -10.18 -49.26
CA LEU A 15 -5.90 -11.03 -48.11
C LEU A 15 -6.32 -10.24 -46.88
N VAL A 16 -7.59 -10.38 -46.50
CA VAL A 16 -8.04 -10.10 -45.13
C VAL A 16 -7.29 -11.10 -44.27
N SER A 17 -6.15 -10.69 -43.75
CA SER A 17 -5.46 -11.35 -42.65
C SER A 17 -6.42 -11.34 -41.46
N GLY A 18 -7.28 -12.35 -41.40
CA GLY A 18 -7.92 -12.78 -40.17
C GLY A 18 -6.80 -13.21 -39.22
N LEU A 19 -6.22 -12.24 -38.53
CA LEU A 19 -5.61 -12.48 -37.24
C LEU A 19 -6.75 -13.01 -36.36
N CYS A 20 -6.89 -14.34 -36.34
CA CYS A 20 -7.49 -15.03 -35.22
C CYS A 20 -6.75 -14.54 -33.98
N ARG A 21 -7.28 -13.50 -33.35
CA ARG A 21 -6.96 -13.16 -31.97
C ARG A 21 -7.40 -14.41 -31.22
N ALA A 22 -6.44 -15.24 -30.81
CA ALA A 22 -6.76 -16.38 -29.98
C ALA A 22 -7.50 -15.82 -28.76
N GLU A 23 -8.82 -16.04 -28.71
CA GLU A 23 -9.59 -15.71 -27.52
C GLU A 23 -8.98 -16.53 -26.39
N HIS A 24 -8.34 -15.85 -25.44
CA HIS A 24 -7.79 -16.53 -24.29
C HIS A 24 -8.94 -17.27 -23.59
N PRO A 25 -8.80 -18.57 -23.26
CA PRO A 25 -9.89 -19.39 -22.72
C PRO A 25 -10.52 -18.86 -21.42
N HIS A 26 -9.93 -17.82 -20.84
CA HIS A 26 -10.38 -17.17 -19.61
C HIS A 26 -10.83 -15.71 -19.78
N GLY A 27 -10.72 -15.13 -20.99
CA GLY A 27 -11.00 -13.71 -21.25
C GLY A 27 -10.04 -12.73 -20.56
N LEU A 28 -8.88 -13.21 -20.09
CA LEU A 28 -7.85 -12.44 -19.39
C LEU A 28 -6.62 -12.28 -20.30
N PRO A 29 -5.89 -11.15 -20.23
CA PRO A 29 -4.63 -10.99 -20.97
C PRO A 29 -3.52 -11.92 -20.42
N ASP A 30 -2.38 -11.95 -21.11
CA ASP A 30 -1.16 -12.58 -20.61
C ASP A 30 -0.79 -12.01 -19.23
N GLY A 31 -0.47 -12.88 -18.28
CA GLY A 31 -0.25 -12.50 -16.90
C GLY A 31 -0.30 -13.70 -15.94
N LEU A 32 0.03 -13.43 -14.68
CA LEU A 32 -0.06 -14.40 -13.60
C LEU A 32 -1.22 -14.03 -12.69
N TYR A 33 -2.10 -14.99 -12.42
CA TYR A 33 -3.32 -14.75 -11.66
C TYR A 33 -3.50 -15.77 -10.54
N THR A 34 -4.15 -15.34 -9.47
CA THR A 34 -4.72 -16.22 -8.44
C THR A 34 -6.23 -16.21 -8.55
N GLU A 35 -6.82 -17.36 -8.86
CA GLU A 35 -8.25 -17.59 -8.85
C GLU A 35 -8.66 -18.16 -7.49
N ILE A 36 -9.56 -17.48 -6.81
CA ILE A 36 -10.04 -17.81 -5.48
C ILE A 36 -11.52 -18.17 -5.59
N THR A 37 -11.83 -19.47 -5.48
CA THR A 37 -13.20 -19.96 -5.43
C THR A 37 -13.71 -19.92 -4.00
N THR A 38 -14.86 -19.29 -3.78
CA THR A 38 -15.58 -19.24 -2.51
C THR A 38 -17.03 -19.71 -2.71
N GLU A 39 -17.79 -19.81 -1.62
CA GLU A 39 -19.24 -20.05 -1.65
C GLU A 39 -20.02 -18.90 -2.31
N ARG A 40 -19.40 -17.72 -2.44
CA ARG A 40 -20.00 -16.53 -3.07
C ARG A 40 -19.69 -16.42 -4.55
N GLY A 41 -18.83 -17.29 -5.08
CA GLY A 41 -18.41 -17.30 -6.47
C GLY A 41 -16.89 -17.22 -6.61
N VAL A 42 -16.44 -16.86 -7.82
CA VAL A 42 -15.02 -16.87 -8.17
C VAL A 42 -14.49 -15.44 -8.26
N VAL A 43 -13.46 -15.17 -7.47
CA VAL A 43 -12.68 -13.92 -7.52
C VAL A 43 -11.35 -14.20 -8.21
N VAL A 44 -10.95 -13.38 -9.18
CA VAL A 44 -9.63 -13.50 -9.81
C VAL A 44 -8.81 -12.26 -9.54
N CYS A 45 -7.59 -12.45 -9.05
CA CYS A 45 -6.63 -11.38 -8.85
C CYS A 45 -5.45 -11.52 -9.81
N GLU A 46 -5.08 -10.43 -10.47
CA GLU A 46 -3.79 -10.26 -11.12
C GLU A 46 -2.70 -10.17 -10.05
N LEU A 47 -1.59 -10.89 -10.25
CA LEU A 47 -0.41 -10.87 -9.39
C LEU A 47 0.70 -10.05 -10.04
N PHE A 48 1.29 -9.10 -9.31
CA PHE A 48 2.32 -8.20 -9.81
C PHE A 48 3.71 -8.85 -9.79
N TYR A 49 3.86 -10.01 -10.43
CA TYR A 49 5.04 -10.88 -10.32
C TYR A 49 6.37 -10.26 -10.78
N GLU A 50 6.32 -9.24 -11.65
CA GLU A 50 7.51 -8.51 -12.08
C GLU A 50 7.97 -7.48 -11.04
N LYS A 51 7.02 -6.82 -10.35
CA LYS A 51 7.29 -5.78 -9.36
C LYS A 51 7.50 -6.33 -7.97
N MET A 52 6.82 -7.43 -7.65
CA MET A 52 6.72 -8.02 -6.31
C MET A 52 7.12 -9.52 -6.34
N PRO A 53 8.25 -9.89 -6.96
CA PRO A 53 8.60 -11.29 -7.18
C PRO A 53 8.70 -12.11 -5.89
N MET A 54 9.21 -11.57 -4.79
CA MET A 54 9.36 -12.35 -3.54
C MET A 54 7.99 -12.73 -2.97
N THR A 55 7.09 -11.76 -2.87
CA THR A 55 5.75 -11.95 -2.33
C THR A 55 4.90 -12.83 -3.24
N VAL A 56 5.02 -12.65 -4.56
CA VAL A 56 4.28 -13.46 -5.52
C VAL A 56 4.81 -14.90 -5.58
N VAL A 57 6.13 -15.12 -5.50
CA VAL A 57 6.70 -16.48 -5.36
C VAL A 57 6.13 -17.17 -4.12
N ASN A 58 6.10 -16.49 -2.97
CA ASN A 58 5.52 -17.05 -1.74
C ASN A 58 4.06 -17.51 -1.95
N HIS A 59 3.21 -16.63 -2.45
CA HIS A 59 1.78 -16.93 -2.66
C HIS A 59 1.56 -18.08 -3.65
N VAL A 60 2.26 -18.04 -4.78
CA VAL A 60 2.13 -19.05 -5.85
C VAL A 60 2.67 -20.40 -5.39
N ALA A 61 3.84 -20.43 -4.74
CA ALA A 61 4.43 -21.67 -4.25
C ALA A 61 3.59 -22.31 -3.14
N LEU A 62 2.96 -21.53 -2.25
CA LEU A 62 1.98 -22.04 -1.29
C LEU A 62 0.74 -22.60 -2.01
N ALA A 63 0.19 -21.88 -2.98
CA ALA A 63 -0.99 -22.31 -3.73
C ALA A 63 -0.75 -23.60 -4.55
N GLU A 64 0.45 -23.78 -5.09
CA GLU A 64 0.83 -24.96 -5.89
C GLU A 64 1.45 -26.10 -5.03
N GLY A 65 1.65 -25.88 -3.73
CA GLY A 65 2.19 -26.88 -2.79
C GLY A 65 3.71 -27.07 -2.87
N ALA A 66 4.43 -26.12 -3.46
CA ALA A 66 5.89 -26.06 -3.46
C ALA A 66 6.47 -25.45 -2.17
N LEU A 67 5.67 -24.67 -1.43
CA LEU A 67 5.94 -24.22 -0.07
C LEU A 67 4.82 -24.65 0.87
N GLY A 68 5.11 -24.61 2.18
CA GLY A 68 4.15 -24.87 3.25
C GLY A 68 4.50 -26.11 4.08
N PRO A 69 3.78 -26.32 5.20
CA PRO A 69 4.10 -27.38 6.17
C PRO A 69 3.85 -28.80 5.64
N LYS A 70 3.10 -28.94 4.53
CA LYS A 70 2.78 -30.22 3.90
C LYS A 70 3.32 -30.22 2.45
N PRO A 71 4.45 -30.90 2.18
CA PRO A 71 5.03 -30.93 0.85
C PRO A 71 4.06 -31.47 -0.20
N ARG A 72 4.05 -30.85 -1.40
CA ARG A 72 3.22 -31.23 -2.55
C ARG A 72 1.71 -31.14 -2.34
N GLN A 73 1.27 -30.45 -1.28
CA GLN A 73 -0.14 -30.18 -1.02
C GLN A 73 -0.40 -28.68 -1.14
N PRO A 74 -1.29 -28.27 -2.06
CA PRO A 74 -1.76 -26.88 -2.14
C PRO A 74 -2.23 -26.34 -0.78
N PHE A 75 -1.55 -25.31 -0.27
CA PHE A 75 -1.70 -24.81 1.10
C PHE A 75 -3.08 -24.21 1.39
N TYR A 76 -3.63 -23.45 0.44
CA TYR A 76 -4.86 -22.67 0.64
C TYR A 76 -6.16 -23.47 0.49
N GLN A 77 -6.10 -24.77 0.19
CA GLN A 77 -7.31 -25.54 -0.11
C GLN A 77 -8.14 -25.80 1.14
N GLY A 78 -9.38 -25.31 1.14
CA GLY A 78 -10.32 -25.46 2.24
C GLY A 78 -10.04 -24.56 3.43
N LEU A 79 -9.08 -23.62 3.33
CA LEU A 79 -8.89 -22.62 4.37
C LEU A 79 -10.08 -21.68 4.44
N THR A 80 -10.23 -20.99 5.56
CA THR A 80 -11.36 -20.07 5.78
C THR A 80 -10.93 -18.61 5.73
N TRP A 81 -11.88 -17.73 5.43
CA TRP A 81 -11.75 -16.31 5.72
C TRP A 81 -11.88 -16.13 7.23
N CYS A 82 -10.75 -15.87 7.91
CA CYS A 82 -10.68 -15.80 9.36
C CYS A 82 -11.20 -14.48 9.93
N ARG A 83 -11.27 -13.42 9.11
CA ARG A 83 -11.74 -12.10 9.55
C ARG A 83 -12.38 -11.32 8.40
N VAL A 84 -13.58 -10.80 8.63
CA VAL A 84 -14.29 -9.92 7.67
C VAL A 84 -14.76 -8.67 8.39
N VAL A 85 -14.25 -7.51 7.96
CA VAL A 85 -14.67 -6.20 8.47
C VAL A 85 -15.32 -5.41 7.34
N PRO A 86 -16.66 -5.23 7.37
CA PRO A 86 -17.39 -4.51 6.33
C PRO A 86 -16.79 -3.13 6.03
N GLY A 87 -16.60 -2.85 4.74
CA GLY A 87 -16.00 -1.58 4.27
C GLY A 87 -14.52 -1.42 4.59
N PHE A 88 -13.85 -2.45 5.09
CA PHE A 88 -12.40 -2.46 5.32
C PHE A 88 -11.69 -3.62 4.62
N VAL A 89 -11.89 -4.86 5.06
CA VAL A 89 -11.05 -5.99 4.64
C VAL A 89 -11.76 -7.34 4.76
N VAL A 90 -11.43 -8.26 3.85
CA VAL A 90 -11.59 -9.71 4.05
C VAL A 90 -10.20 -10.35 4.12
N GLN A 91 -9.92 -11.11 5.18
CA GLN A 91 -8.62 -11.68 5.49
C GLN A 91 -8.71 -13.21 5.61
N GLY A 92 -7.73 -13.90 5.04
CA GLY A 92 -7.62 -15.35 5.09
C GLY A 92 -6.19 -15.82 4.88
N GLY A 93 -6.01 -17.10 4.51
CA GLY A 93 -4.68 -17.71 4.40
C GLY A 93 -4.08 -18.19 5.73
N ASP A 94 -4.92 -18.31 6.75
CA ASP A 94 -4.58 -18.92 8.04
C ASP A 94 -5.08 -20.38 8.10
N PRO A 95 -4.20 -21.38 8.28
CA PRO A 95 -4.58 -22.78 8.40
C PRO A 95 -5.41 -23.12 9.64
N GLN A 96 -5.36 -22.29 10.69
CA GLN A 96 -6.14 -22.46 11.92
C GLN A 96 -7.50 -21.73 11.86
N GLY A 97 -7.61 -20.74 10.97
CA GLY A 97 -8.79 -19.88 10.87
C GLY A 97 -9.02 -19.00 12.12
N THR A 98 -7.99 -18.73 12.92
CA THR A 98 -8.06 -17.89 14.13
C THR A 98 -7.66 -16.44 13.86
N GLY A 99 -6.90 -16.21 12.78
CA GLY A 99 -6.21 -14.96 12.48
C GLY A 99 -4.74 -14.95 12.92
N GLU A 100 -4.26 -15.98 13.63
CA GLU A 100 -2.93 -16.01 14.25
C GLU A 100 -1.98 -17.05 13.64
N GLY A 101 -2.49 -18.00 12.85
CA GLY A 101 -1.67 -19.04 12.24
C GLY A 101 -0.98 -18.60 10.94
N GLY A 102 -0.20 -19.50 10.35
CA GLY A 102 0.48 -19.24 9.08
C GLY A 102 1.21 -20.45 8.52
N ALA A 103 2.01 -20.25 7.46
CA ALA A 103 2.78 -21.32 6.83
C ALA A 103 4.01 -21.82 7.62
N GLY A 104 4.29 -21.24 8.80
CA GLY A 104 5.39 -21.66 9.68
C GLY A 104 6.72 -20.92 9.46
N TYR A 105 6.73 -19.87 8.63
CA TYR A 105 7.87 -18.99 8.41
C TYR A 105 7.39 -17.55 8.19
N LEU A 106 8.33 -16.61 8.31
CA LEU A 106 8.11 -15.19 8.04
C LEU A 106 9.14 -14.67 7.03
N PHE A 107 8.75 -13.69 6.21
CA PHE A 107 9.61 -13.09 5.19
C PHE A 107 9.50 -11.57 5.15
N PRO A 108 10.55 -10.88 4.64
CA PRO A 108 10.64 -9.43 4.72
C PRO A 108 9.60 -8.70 3.86
N ASP A 109 9.42 -7.42 4.17
CA ASP A 109 8.58 -6.54 3.36
C ASP A 109 9.19 -6.35 1.97
N GLU A 110 8.30 -6.25 0.98
CA GLU A 110 8.58 -5.93 -0.41
C GLU A 110 7.60 -4.83 -0.78
N ILE A 111 8.08 -3.59 -0.92
CA ILE A 111 7.22 -2.43 -1.20
C ILE A 111 7.79 -1.73 -2.42
N VAL A 112 6.91 -1.40 -3.35
CA VAL A 112 7.24 -0.65 -4.56
C VAL A 112 6.48 0.68 -4.51
N PRO A 113 7.19 1.82 -4.58
CA PRO A 113 6.56 3.13 -4.75
C PRO A 113 5.50 3.11 -5.86
N GLY A 114 4.33 3.67 -5.58
CA GLY A 114 3.18 3.67 -6.49
C GLY A 114 2.27 2.44 -6.41
N LEU A 115 2.66 1.33 -5.77
CA LEU A 115 1.73 0.25 -5.42
C LEU A 115 1.06 0.55 -4.07
N ARG A 116 -0.19 1.01 -4.12
CA ARG A 116 -0.91 1.60 -2.99
C ARG A 116 -2.28 0.95 -2.78
N HIS A 117 -2.87 1.21 -1.63
CA HIS A 117 -4.22 0.77 -1.26
C HIS A 117 -5.28 1.73 -1.81
N GLU A 118 -5.33 1.89 -3.14
CA GLU A 118 -6.14 2.92 -3.81
C GLU A 118 -7.62 2.57 -3.89
N GLY A 119 -8.00 1.32 -3.67
CA GLY A 119 -9.39 0.93 -3.78
C GLY A 119 -9.71 -0.50 -3.38
N MET A 120 -11.00 -0.79 -3.50
CA MET A 120 -11.55 -2.12 -3.35
C MET A 120 -10.86 -3.10 -4.30
N GLY A 121 -10.59 -4.31 -3.84
CA GLY A 121 -9.90 -5.35 -4.60
C GLY A 121 -8.38 -5.28 -4.56
N THR A 122 -7.77 -4.32 -3.84
CA THR A 122 -6.32 -4.38 -3.56
C THR A 122 -5.99 -5.65 -2.79
N LEU A 123 -5.02 -6.44 -3.29
CA LEU A 123 -4.52 -7.66 -2.64
C LEU A 123 -3.20 -7.36 -1.93
N GLN A 124 -3.15 -7.62 -0.62
CA GLN A 124 -1.96 -7.38 0.21
C GLN A 124 -1.67 -8.53 1.18
N MET A 125 -0.41 -8.67 1.60
CA MET A 125 -0.03 -9.57 2.68
C MET A 125 -0.50 -9.02 4.03
N ALA A 126 -1.10 -9.86 4.88
CA ALA A 126 -1.24 -9.55 6.29
C ALA A 126 0.10 -9.76 7.01
N ASN A 127 0.38 -8.95 8.02
CA ASN A 127 1.57 -9.05 8.85
C ASN A 127 1.30 -8.46 10.25
N ASP A 128 2.23 -8.73 11.17
CA ASP A 128 2.22 -8.21 12.55
C ASP A 128 3.27 -7.10 12.74
N GLY A 129 3.48 -6.31 11.68
CA GLY A 129 4.52 -5.29 11.60
C GLY A 129 5.61 -5.62 10.58
N PRO A 130 6.71 -4.84 10.54
CA PRO A 130 7.69 -4.96 9.48
C PRO A 130 8.35 -6.33 9.40
N ASP A 131 8.53 -6.82 8.19
CA ASP A 131 9.20 -8.09 7.87
C ASP A 131 8.58 -9.33 8.53
N THR A 132 7.28 -9.33 8.79
CA THR A 132 6.53 -10.48 9.35
C THR A 132 5.44 -11.00 8.41
N ASN A 133 5.70 -10.96 7.09
CA ASN A 133 4.78 -11.54 6.11
C ASN A 133 4.84 -13.07 6.15
N GLY A 134 3.70 -13.74 6.00
CA GLY A 134 3.62 -15.20 6.04
C GLY A 134 2.75 -15.76 4.92
N SER A 135 1.68 -16.48 5.27
CA SER A 135 0.71 -16.99 4.29
C SER A 135 -0.58 -16.19 4.22
N GLN A 136 -0.86 -15.39 5.26
CA GLN A 136 -2.10 -14.65 5.36
C GLN A 136 -2.12 -13.46 4.40
N PHE A 137 -3.26 -13.26 3.75
CA PHE A 137 -3.48 -12.16 2.81
C PHE A 137 -4.86 -11.55 3.01
N CYS A 138 -5.02 -10.35 2.47
CA CYS A 138 -6.21 -9.54 2.59
C CYS A 138 -6.65 -9.01 1.23
N LEU A 139 -7.96 -8.97 0.99
CA LEU A 139 -8.58 -8.21 -0.09
C LEU A 139 -9.29 -6.99 0.51
N MET A 140 -8.94 -5.80 0.04
CA MET A 140 -9.51 -4.55 0.54
C MET A 140 -10.95 -4.36 0.05
N LEU A 141 -11.83 -3.88 0.93
CA LEU A 141 -13.21 -3.51 0.60
C LEU A 141 -13.39 -2.01 0.32
N SER A 142 -12.35 -1.21 0.49
CA SER A 142 -12.30 0.22 0.19
C SER A 142 -10.85 0.71 0.11
N ALA A 143 -10.62 1.97 -0.29
CA ALA A 143 -9.29 2.57 -0.24
C ALA A 143 -8.77 2.69 1.21
N GLN A 144 -7.52 2.31 1.46
CA GLN A 144 -6.92 2.23 2.80
C GLN A 144 -5.50 2.84 2.84
N HIS A 145 -5.36 4.10 2.45
CA HIS A 145 -4.04 4.77 2.32
C HIS A 145 -3.17 4.71 3.59
N ARG A 146 -3.79 4.66 4.77
CA ARG A 146 -3.10 4.45 6.04
C ARG A 146 -2.20 3.21 6.04
N LEU A 147 -2.53 2.17 5.26
CA LEU A 147 -1.79 0.91 5.13
C LEU A 147 -0.61 0.97 4.14
N ASN A 148 -0.49 2.03 3.35
CA ASN A 148 0.65 2.23 2.44
C ASN A 148 1.96 2.19 3.24
N TYR A 149 2.97 1.54 2.66
CA TYR A 149 4.28 1.29 3.28
C TYR A 149 4.28 0.41 4.54
N GLN A 150 3.16 -0.23 4.89
CA GLN A 150 3.09 -1.20 6.00
C GLN A 150 2.86 -2.64 5.54
N HIS A 151 2.31 -2.83 4.34
CA HIS A 151 1.97 -4.14 3.80
C HIS A 151 2.37 -4.26 2.34
N ASN A 152 2.79 -5.46 1.93
CA ASN A 152 3.14 -5.77 0.55
C ASN A 152 1.87 -5.81 -0.30
N VAL A 153 1.68 -4.83 -1.18
CA VAL A 153 0.62 -4.85 -2.20
C VAL A 153 1.13 -5.63 -3.41
N PHE A 154 0.63 -6.85 -3.59
CA PHE A 154 1.19 -7.79 -4.57
C PHE A 154 0.22 -8.20 -5.68
N GLY A 155 -0.99 -7.62 -5.69
CA GLY A 155 -1.94 -7.85 -6.75
C GLY A 155 -3.21 -7.01 -6.62
N ARG A 156 -4.17 -7.28 -7.50
CA ARG A 156 -5.50 -6.66 -7.48
C ARG A 156 -6.56 -7.57 -8.11
N VAL A 157 -7.80 -7.43 -7.67
CA VAL A 157 -8.95 -8.11 -8.29
C VAL A 157 -9.21 -7.55 -9.68
N VAL A 158 -9.34 -8.46 -10.65
CA VAL A 158 -9.69 -8.14 -12.05
C VAL A 158 -11.03 -8.76 -12.47
N ARG A 159 -11.58 -9.68 -11.67
CA ARG A 159 -12.93 -10.27 -11.87
C ARG A 159 -13.53 -10.67 -10.53
N GLY A 160 -14.84 -10.45 -10.36
CA GLY A 160 -15.57 -10.78 -9.13
C GLY A 160 -15.40 -9.73 -8.03
N LEU A 161 -15.20 -8.46 -8.37
CA LEU A 161 -15.03 -7.37 -7.41
C LEU A 161 -16.31 -7.21 -6.56
N GLU A 162 -17.47 -7.30 -7.19
CA GLU A 162 -18.80 -7.25 -6.59
C GLU A 162 -19.08 -8.37 -5.58
N LEU A 163 -18.27 -9.45 -5.60
CA LEU A 163 -18.41 -10.58 -4.69
C LEU A 163 -17.70 -10.34 -3.35
N LEU A 164 -16.70 -9.46 -3.28
CA LEU A 164 -15.91 -9.27 -2.06
C LEU A 164 -16.76 -8.87 -0.84
N PRO A 165 -17.74 -7.94 -0.93
CA PRO A 165 -18.55 -7.56 0.22
C PRO A 165 -19.51 -8.67 0.68
N GLN A 166 -19.67 -9.72 -0.13
CA GLN A 166 -20.57 -10.84 0.15
C GLN A 166 -19.86 -11.98 0.88
N ILE A 167 -18.53 -12.01 0.86
CA ILE A 167 -17.72 -12.99 1.60
C ILE A 167 -17.98 -12.83 3.09
N LYS A 168 -18.23 -13.94 3.77
CA LYS A 168 -18.48 -14.00 5.21
C LYS A 168 -17.31 -14.66 5.92
N GLU A 169 -17.16 -14.38 7.20
CA GLU A 169 -16.25 -15.18 8.04
C GLU A 169 -16.63 -16.65 7.94
N ARG A 170 -15.62 -17.52 7.95
CA ARG A 170 -15.75 -18.98 7.81
C ARG A 170 -16.19 -19.49 6.45
N ASP A 171 -16.51 -18.63 5.47
CA ASP A 171 -16.53 -19.05 4.07
C ASP A 171 -15.18 -19.70 3.73
N THR A 172 -15.20 -20.76 2.93
CA THR A 172 -14.01 -21.50 2.52
C THR A 172 -13.42 -20.93 1.24
N MET A 173 -12.12 -21.15 1.07
CA MET A 173 -11.42 -20.80 -0.16
C MET A 173 -10.77 -22.02 -0.79
N ARG A 174 -10.74 -22.02 -2.12
CA ARG A 174 -9.86 -22.84 -2.93
C ARG A 174 -9.11 -21.94 -3.89
N VAL A 175 -7.78 -22.05 -3.89
CA VAL A 175 -6.92 -21.19 -4.71
C VAL A 175 -6.34 -21.99 -5.87
N LYS A 176 -6.35 -21.41 -7.06
CA LYS A 176 -5.73 -21.95 -8.26
C LYS A 176 -4.92 -20.86 -8.95
N ILE A 177 -3.71 -21.19 -9.41
CA ILE A 177 -2.87 -20.25 -10.16
C ILE A 177 -3.15 -20.41 -11.65
N LEU A 178 -3.33 -19.28 -12.35
CA LEU A 178 -3.45 -19.23 -13.82
C LEU A 178 -2.21 -18.55 -14.38
N ARG A 179 -1.49 -19.26 -15.27
CA ARG A 179 -0.25 -18.82 -15.92
C ARG A 179 -0.51 -18.58 -17.40
N LEU A 180 -0.85 -17.35 -17.77
CA LEU A 180 -1.24 -16.97 -19.13
C LEU A 180 -0.06 -16.27 -19.84
N GLY A 181 0.28 -16.72 -21.05
CA GLY A 181 1.43 -16.21 -21.79
C GLY A 181 2.77 -16.85 -21.41
N THR A 182 3.79 -16.57 -22.22
CA THR A 182 5.13 -17.16 -22.10
C THR A 182 5.82 -16.75 -20.80
N ALA A 183 5.76 -15.47 -20.42
CA ALA A 183 6.45 -14.95 -19.23
C ALA A 183 5.88 -15.53 -17.93
N ALA A 184 4.55 -15.55 -17.77
CA ALA A 184 3.90 -16.10 -16.57
C ALA A 184 4.10 -17.62 -16.41
N ARG A 185 4.19 -18.35 -17.54
CA ARG A 185 4.54 -19.79 -17.53
C ARG A 185 6.01 -20.03 -17.16
N ALA A 186 6.90 -19.10 -17.50
CA ALA A 186 8.32 -19.17 -17.15
C ALA A 186 8.63 -18.72 -15.72
N PHE A 187 7.71 -18.01 -15.05
CA PHE A 187 7.88 -17.56 -13.67
C PHE A 187 8.02 -18.74 -12.71
N ARG A 188 9.23 -18.94 -12.16
CA ARG A 188 9.50 -20.01 -11.19
C ARG A 188 9.02 -19.62 -9.80
N ALA A 189 8.24 -20.49 -9.19
CA ALA A 189 7.74 -20.34 -7.82
C ALA A 189 8.02 -21.62 -7.03
N ASP A 190 9.27 -21.75 -6.61
CA ASP A 190 9.79 -22.86 -5.82
C ASP A 190 10.57 -22.34 -4.60
N GLU A 191 10.87 -23.23 -3.67
CA GLU A 191 11.56 -22.90 -2.42
C GLU A 191 12.94 -22.28 -2.66
N ALA A 192 13.70 -22.77 -3.65
CA ALA A 192 15.02 -22.24 -3.97
C ALA A 192 14.94 -20.79 -4.46
N THR A 193 14.00 -20.51 -5.35
CA THR A 193 13.74 -19.16 -5.86
C THR A 193 13.28 -18.23 -4.74
N PHE A 194 12.38 -18.70 -3.87
CA PHE A 194 11.92 -17.93 -2.71
C PHE A 194 13.07 -17.57 -1.78
N ASN A 195 13.87 -18.55 -1.35
CA ASN A 195 15.00 -18.35 -0.46
C ASN A 195 16.04 -17.41 -1.06
N ALA A 196 16.30 -17.49 -2.36
CA ALA A 196 17.22 -16.59 -3.06
C ALA A 196 16.72 -15.14 -3.08
N LEU A 197 15.41 -14.91 -3.21
CA LEU A 197 14.81 -13.58 -3.15
C LEU A 197 14.84 -13.03 -1.71
N VAL A 198 14.45 -13.85 -0.73
CA VAL A 198 14.50 -13.48 0.70
C VAL A 198 15.91 -13.13 1.15
N ALA A 199 16.93 -13.84 0.67
CA ALA A 199 18.33 -13.56 0.99
C ALA A 199 18.84 -12.21 0.44
N LYS A 200 18.23 -11.71 -0.64
CA LYS A 200 18.57 -10.42 -1.27
C LYS A 200 17.76 -9.25 -0.74
N ALA A 201 16.63 -9.52 -0.09
CA ALA A 201 15.76 -8.48 0.41
C ALA A 201 16.47 -7.66 1.50
N SER A 202 16.37 -6.33 1.40
CA SER A 202 16.69 -5.45 2.53
C SER A 202 15.84 -5.88 3.73
N ARG A 203 16.31 -5.62 4.95
CA ARG A 203 15.51 -5.81 6.17
C ARG A 203 15.07 -4.47 6.73
N TYR A 204 14.05 -4.49 7.58
CA TYR A 204 13.56 -3.32 8.29
C TYR A 204 14.66 -2.81 9.24
N PRO A 205 15.15 -1.56 9.08
CA PRO A 205 16.29 -1.07 9.83
C PRO A 205 15.90 -0.40 11.15
N GLY A 206 14.60 -0.17 11.39
CA GLY A 206 14.13 0.57 12.56
C GLY A 206 14.00 -0.30 13.82
N PRO A 207 13.95 0.31 15.01
CA PRO A 207 13.64 -0.41 16.25
C PRO A 207 12.18 -0.90 16.24
N ARG A 208 11.92 -2.01 16.94
CA ARG A 208 10.56 -2.53 17.17
C ARG A 208 9.76 -1.66 18.14
N GLU A 209 10.46 -1.05 19.11
CA GLU A 209 9.94 -0.07 20.05
C GLU A 209 10.61 1.28 19.78
N PRO A 210 9.94 2.19 19.04
CA PRO A 210 10.54 3.47 18.65
C PRO A 210 10.72 4.42 19.82
N GLY A 211 11.89 5.06 19.90
CA GLY A 211 12.20 6.12 20.86
C GLY A 211 11.89 7.53 20.31
N PRO A 212 12.21 8.59 21.08
CA PRO A 212 11.86 9.97 20.74
C PRO A 212 12.57 10.53 19.48
N ASP A 213 13.64 9.86 19.03
CA ASP A 213 14.37 10.21 17.80
C ASP A 213 13.87 9.46 16.56
N ALA A 214 12.87 8.59 16.74
CA ALA A 214 12.27 7.86 15.65
C ALA A 214 11.50 8.80 14.70
N PRO A 215 11.19 8.38 13.46
CA PRO A 215 10.46 9.21 12.51
C PRO A 215 9.16 9.82 13.05
N PHE A 216 8.39 9.12 13.86
CA PHE A 216 7.19 9.63 14.51
C PHE A 216 7.35 9.64 16.04
N ASP A 217 6.86 10.68 16.71
CA ASP A 217 6.77 10.69 18.18
C ASP A 217 5.52 11.46 18.65
N ASP A 218 5.02 11.06 19.83
CA ASP A 218 3.89 11.66 20.55
C ASP A 218 4.30 11.87 22.03
N PRO A 219 5.11 12.89 22.32
CA PRO A 219 5.72 13.06 23.64
C PRO A 219 4.70 13.26 24.76
N ASP A 220 3.59 13.93 24.44
CA ASP A 220 2.52 14.26 25.38
C ASP A 220 1.45 13.17 25.47
N LYS A 221 1.60 12.07 24.70
CA LYS A 221 0.70 10.91 24.67
C LYS A 221 -0.76 11.31 24.38
N ILE A 222 -0.95 12.17 23.39
CA ILE A 222 -2.27 12.70 23.00
C ILE A 222 -2.99 11.81 21.98
N LEU A 223 -2.32 10.80 21.41
CA LEU A 223 -2.95 9.79 20.57
C LEU A 223 -3.69 8.72 21.40
N PRO A 224 -4.61 7.95 20.78
CA PRO A 224 -5.33 6.87 21.46
C PRO A 224 -4.39 5.80 22.01
N LYS A 225 -4.68 5.28 23.20
CA LYS A 225 -3.83 4.29 23.89
C LYS A 225 -4.10 2.85 23.50
N GLU A 226 -5.29 2.54 22.98
CA GLU A 226 -5.72 1.14 22.80
C GLU A 226 -4.83 0.39 21.79
N TRP A 227 -4.16 1.12 20.91
CA TRP A 227 -3.23 0.62 19.90
C TRP A 227 -2.09 1.61 19.84
N ASP A 228 -0.85 1.16 19.86
CA ASP A 228 0.31 2.05 19.80
C ASP A 228 0.42 2.70 18.41
N ARG A 229 -0.29 3.83 18.25
CA ARG A 229 -0.40 4.53 16.97
C ARG A 229 0.94 5.10 16.54
N ALA A 230 1.72 5.62 17.49
CA ALA A 230 3.05 6.15 17.24
C ALA A 230 3.97 5.06 16.68
N LYS A 231 3.92 3.84 17.25
CA LYS A 231 4.67 2.68 16.73
C LYS A 231 4.32 2.35 15.28
N HIS A 232 3.04 2.28 14.93
CA HIS A 232 2.63 2.01 13.54
C HIS A 232 2.99 3.13 12.56
N PHE A 233 2.90 4.40 12.98
CA PHE A 233 3.40 5.51 12.17
C PHE A 233 4.92 5.39 11.93
N ASN A 234 5.68 4.97 12.94
CA ASN A 234 7.11 4.73 12.77
C ASN A 234 7.40 3.61 11.75
N PHE A 235 6.70 2.48 11.84
CA PHE A 235 6.85 1.38 10.87
C PHE A 235 6.65 1.86 9.44
N LYS A 236 5.59 2.64 9.22
CA LYS A 236 5.29 3.27 7.93
C LYS A 236 6.39 4.20 7.46
N LEU A 237 6.84 5.14 8.29
CA LEU A 237 7.81 6.16 7.88
C LEU A 237 9.22 5.58 7.68
N VAL A 238 9.60 4.57 8.47
CA VAL A 238 10.87 3.85 8.26
C VAL A 238 10.83 3.04 6.96
N ASN A 239 9.73 2.35 6.66
CA ASN A 239 9.58 1.67 5.37
C ASN A 239 9.54 2.66 4.20
N PHE A 240 8.87 3.80 4.35
CA PHE A 240 8.91 4.88 3.35
C PHE A 240 10.34 5.29 3.04
N GLN A 241 11.16 5.55 4.06
CA GLN A 241 12.58 5.87 3.87
C GLN A 241 13.35 4.69 3.24
N ARG A 242 13.12 3.47 3.70
CA ARG A 242 13.78 2.25 3.19
C ARG A 242 13.59 2.06 1.69
N PHE A 243 12.39 2.33 1.17
CA PHE A 243 12.05 2.05 -0.22
C PHE A 243 12.10 3.27 -1.15
N THR A 244 12.18 4.49 -0.63
CA THR A 244 12.28 5.73 -1.44
C THR A 244 13.59 6.50 -1.26
N GLY A 245 14.31 6.24 -0.16
CA GLY A 245 15.45 7.05 0.28
C GLY A 245 15.07 8.42 0.83
N ILE A 246 13.77 8.73 1.00
CA ILE A 246 13.29 10.02 1.50
C ILE A 246 12.86 9.87 2.95
N ARG A 247 13.37 10.74 3.84
CA ARG A 247 13.03 10.69 5.26
C ARG A 247 11.84 11.60 5.57
N LEU A 248 10.85 11.05 6.26
CA LEU A 248 9.76 11.81 6.84
C LEU A 248 9.87 11.77 8.34
N ALA A 249 9.70 12.92 8.99
CA ALA A 249 9.59 12.99 10.43
C ALA A 249 8.34 13.78 10.83
N ALA A 250 7.65 13.31 11.87
CA ALA A 250 6.47 13.97 12.37
C ALA A 250 6.36 13.91 13.90
N ARG A 251 5.77 14.95 14.48
CA ARG A 251 5.51 15.03 15.92
C ARG A 251 4.12 15.58 16.16
N VAL A 252 3.47 15.08 17.20
CA VAL A 252 2.23 15.64 17.72
C VAL A 252 2.46 16.07 19.16
N TYR A 253 2.10 17.30 19.50
CA TYR A 253 2.25 17.88 20.84
C TYR A 253 0.93 18.44 21.32
N ALA A 254 0.71 18.41 22.64
CA ALA A 254 -0.43 19.08 23.26
C ALA A 254 -0.34 20.60 23.07
N LYS A 255 0.87 21.16 23.21
CA LYS A 255 1.18 22.58 23.01
C LYS A 255 2.63 22.74 22.51
N PRO A 256 3.02 23.90 21.95
CA PRO A 256 4.41 24.15 21.61
C PRO A 256 5.35 23.85 22.80
N PRO A 257 6.47 23.12 22.59
CA PRO A 257 7.40 22.84 23.67
C PRO A 257 8.11 24.11 24.14
N ALA A 258 8.60 24.16 25.38
CA ALA A 258 9.30 25.33 25.91
C ALA A 258 10.50 25.77 25.05
N ALA A 259 11.17 24.85 24.37
CA ALA A 259 12.26 25.16 23.43
C ALA A 259 11.80 25.91 22.16
N ALA A 260 10.49 25.93 21.89
CA ALA A 260 9.82 26.73 20.88
C ALA A 260 9.19 28.02 21.47
N GLU A 261 9.11 28.14 22.80
CA GLU A 261 8.62 29.33 23.50
C GLU A 261 9.74 30.38 23.61
N GLY A 262 9.42 31.66 23.39
CA GLY A 262 10.37 32.78 23.56
C GLY A 262 11.24 33.14 22.33
N GLY A 263 11.08 32.45 21.20
CA GLY A 263 11.73 32.80 19.93
C GLY A 263 10.85 32.53 18.70
N PRO A 264 11.31 32.82 17.46
CA PRO A 264 10.53 32.56 16.27
C PRO A 264 10.29 31.05 16.07
N LEU A 265 9.01 30.64 15.96
CA LEU A 265 8.62 29.24 15.74
C LEU A 265 9.34 28.61 14.55
N ASP A 266 9.51 29.37 13.46
CA ASP A 266 10.22 28.92 12.26
C ASP A 266 11.67 28.47 12.55
N ALA A 267 12.38 29.20 13.42
CA ALA A 267 13.74 28.87 13.80
C ALA A 267 13.82 27.57 14.62
N TRP A 268 12.81 27.31 15.46
CA TRP A 268 12.72 26.05 16.18
C TRP A 268 12.42 24.89 15.22
N LEU A 269 11.45 25.04 14.32
CA LEU A 269 11.12 24.02 13.32
C LEU A 269 12.32 23.68 12.43
N ALA A 270 13.15 24.68 12.08
CA ALA A 270 14.37 24.47 11.30
C ALA A 270 15.41 23.64 12.06
N ARG A 271 15.63 23.92 13.36
CA ARG A 271 16.53 23.11 14.21
C ARG A 271 16.01 21.69 14.37
N GLU A 272 14.71 21.51 14.54
CA GLU A 272 14.09 20.19 14.68
C GLU A 272 14.21 19.38 13.38
N ALA A 273 14.02 20.03 12.21
CA ALA A 273 14.23 19.39 10.91
C ALA A 273 15.69 18.95 10.71
N ALA A 274 16.66 19.75 11.18
CA ALA A 274 18.07 19.38 11.13
C ALA A 274 18.38 18.20 12.06
N ARG A 275 17.90 18.26 13.31
CA ARG A 275 18.07 17.21 14.33
C ARG A 275 17.51 15.87 13.85
N LEU A 276 16.36 15.88 13.19
CA LEU A 276 15.69 14.69 12.67
C LEU A 276 16.18 14.26 11.28
N GLY A 277 17.15 14.97 10.70
CA GLY A 277 17.77 14.61 9.43
C GLY A 277 16.84 14.74 8.23
N VAL A 278 15.87 15.66 8.27
CA VAL A 278 14.89 15.91 7.18
C VAL A 278 15.07 17.28 6.52
N ALA A 279 16.04 18.09 6.96
CA ALA A 279 16.27 19.44 6.46
C ALA A 279 16.73 19.50 4.98
N GLN A 280 17.42 18.49 4.47
CA GLN A 280 17.87 18.43 3.07
C GLN A 280 16.94 17.59 2.21
N ARG A 281 16.86 16.28 2.48
CA ARG A 281 16.08 15.32 1.68
C ARG A 281 15.00 14.67 2.53
N GLY A 282 13.83 15.30 2.58
CA GLY A 282 12.74 14.85 3.43
C GLY A 282 11.67 15.90 3.68
N ALA A 283 10.86 15.65 4.70
CA ALA A 283 9.98 16.65 5.27
C ALA A 283 9.77 16.46 6.78
N LEU A 284 9.51 17.58 7.46
CA LEU A 284 9.08 17.64 8.86
C LEU A 284 7.60 18.04 8.91
N ALA A 285 6.79 17.36 9.73
CA ALA A 285 5.43 17.77 10.06
C ALA A 285 5.21 17.82 11.58
N ILE A 286 4.91 19.00 12.13
CA ILE A 286 4.64 19.18 13.56
C ILE A 286 3.20 19.61 13.74
N TYR A 287 2.48 18.97 14.66
CA TYR A 287 1.13 19.35 15.06
C TYR A 287 1.10 19.85 16.50
N PHE A 288 0.38 20.95 16.74
CA PHE A 288 0.07 21.45 18.08
C PHE A 288 -1.44 21.38 18.33
N ALA A 289 -1.86 20.58 19.31
CA ALA A 289 -3.27 20.43 19.66
C ALA A 289 -3.88 21.75 20.19
N SER A 290 -3.11 22.54 20.93
CA SER A 290 -3.55 23.84 21.50
C SER A 290 -4.00 24.86 20.45
N THR A 291 -3.52 24.76 19.21
CA THR A 291 -3.87 25.66 18.10
C THR A 291 -4.57 24.93 16.96
N ASP A 292 -4.76 23.62 17.08
CA ASP A 292 -5.23 22.72 16.02
C ASP A 292 -4.54 22.93 14.66
N ALA A 293 -3.21 23.12 14.68
CA ALA A 293 -2.44 23.54 13.50
C ALA A 293 -1.30 22.57 13.18
N TRP A 294 -1.12 22.31 11.88
CA TRP A 294 0.05 21.63 11.33
C TRP A 294 1.05 22.62 10.77
N HIS A 295 2.32 22.35 11.02
CA HIS A 295 3.46 23.07 10.47
C HIS A 295 4.33 22.10 9.69
N VAL A 296 4.51 22.35 8.39
CA VAL A 296 5.24 21.47 7.50
C VAL A 296 6.45 22.20 6.93
N ARG A 297 7.60 21.52 6.94
CA ARG A 297 8.82 21.96 6.24
C ARG A 297 9.23 20.90 5.23
N ILE A 298 9.51 21.32 4.01
CA ILE A 298 10.06 20.46 2.97
C ILE A 298 11.57 20.70 2.90
N GLY A 299 12.35 19.62 2.86
CA GLY A 299 13.78 19.70 2.71
C GLY A 299 14.18 20.29 1.35
N ALA A 300 15.31 20.99 1.31
CA ALA A 300 15.76 21.74 0.13
C ALA A 300 15.84 20.88 -1.15
N GLU A 301 16.36 19.65 -1.04
CA GLU A 301 16.50 18.71 -2.17
C GLU A 301 15.16 18.09 -2.59
N SER A 302 14.18 18.05 -1.68
CA SER A 302 12.84 17.51 -1.93
C SER A 302 11.88 18.54 -2.53
N ALA A 303 12.21 19.83 -2.47
CA ALA A 303 11.33 20.93 -2.88
C ALA A 303 10.90 20.84 -4.34
N ALA A 304 11.84 20.59 -5.27
CA ALA A 304 11.53 20.56 -6.70
C ALA A 304 10.52 19.46 -7.05
N HIS A 305 10.69 18.25 -6.49
CA HIS A 305 9.76 17.14 -6.68
C HIS A 305 8.41 17.42 -6.02
N PHE A 306 8.42 17.95 -4.80
CA PHE A 306 7.21 18.29 -4.06
C PHE A 306 6.31 19.29 -4.82
N LEU A 307 6.89 20.20 -5.59
CA LEU A 307 6.17 21.19 -6.41
C LEU A 307 5.50 20.57 -7.66
N GLN A 308 6.02 19.45 -8.16
CA GLN A 308 5.53 18.80 -9.39
C GLN A 308 4.34 17.86 -9.13
N SER A 309 4.16 17.44 -7.88
CA SER A 309 3.11 16.49 -7.47
C SER A 309 1.89 17.21 -6.89
N GLY A 310 0.69 16.81 -7.33
CA GLY A 310 -0.57 17.26 -6.73
C GLY A 310 -0.80 16.71 -5.32
N PRO A 311 -1.83 17.18 -4.58
CA PRO A 311 -2.07 16.81 -3.17
C PRO A 311 -2.21 15.30 -2.91
N ASN A 312 -2.62 14.52 -3.92
CA ASN A 312 -2.75 13.05 -3.87
C ASN A 312 -1.72 12.32 -4.77
N GLY A 313 -0.67 13.02 -5.19
CA GLY A 313 0.32 12.56 -6.17
C GLY A 313 -0.17 12.65 -7.62
N GLU A 314 -1.38 13.14 -7.88
CA GLU A 314 -1.88 13.38 -9.24
C GLU A 314 -0.99 14.39 -10.00
N LYS A 315 -0.99 14.31 -11.34
CA LYS A 315 -0.37 15.37 -12.16
C LYS A 315 -1.19 16.64 -11.97
N ALA A 316 -0.61 17.63 -11.28
CA ALA A 316 -1.22 18.93 -11.09
C ALA A 316 -0.44 20.00 -11.84
N ALA A 317 -1.05 21.17 -12.03
CA ALA A 317 -0.27 22.36 -12.36
C ALA A 317 0.78 22.57 -11.25
N PRO A 318 2.05 22.79 -11.59
CA PRO A 318 3.08 22.96 -10.58
C PRO A 318 2.75 24.17 -9.71
N ALA A 319 2.82 23.98 -8.38
CA ALA A 319 2.63 25.08 -7.45
C ALA A 319 3.72 26.14 -7.65
N THR A 320 3.38 27.40 -7.44
CA THR A 320 4.29 28.53 -7.64
C THR A 320 5.36 28.65 -6.55
N SER A 321 5.11 28.07 -5.37
CA SER A 321 6.05 28.05 -4.25
C SER A 321 5.82 26.85 -3.34
N VAL A 322 6.84 26.48 -2.54
CA VAL A 322 6.74 25.40 -1.54
C VAL A 322 5.68 25.74 -0.49
N ALA A 323 5.57 27.01 -0.10
CA ALA A 323 4.57 27.46 0.87
C ALA A 323 3.15 27.18 0.36
N THR A 324 2.82 27.63 -0.85
CA THR A 324 1.52 27.36 -1.48
C THR A 324 1.25 25.86 -1.60
N ALA A 325 2.25 25.08 -2.02
CA ALA A 325 2.12 23.62 -2.15
C ALA A 325 1.87 22.91 -0.81
N VAL A 326 2.39 23.46 0.29
CA VAL A 326 2.13 23.00 1.66
C VAL A 326 0.72 23.39 2.10
N ASP A 327 0.28 24.62 1.83
CA ASP A 327 -1.08 25.08 2.17
C ASP A 327 -2.14 24.24 1.43
N ASP A 328 -1.91 23.93 0.15
CA ASP A 328 -2.78 23.05 -0.63
C ASP A 328 -2.84 21.63 -0.03
N LEU A 329 -1.70 21.09 0.38
CA LEU A 329 -1.62 19.78 1.03
C LEU A 329 -2.38 19.78 2.36
N LEU A 330 -2.18 20.79 3.21
CA LEU A 330 -2.84 20.88 4.51
C LEU A 330 -4.36 21.07 4.35
N THR A 331 -4.78 21.85 3.35
CA THR A 331 -6.19 22.00 2.99
C THR A 331 -6.81 20.66 2.58
N ALA A 332 -6.15 19.93 1.69
CA ALA A 332 -6.61 18.60 1.25
C ALA A 332 -6.62 17.59 2.41
N ALA A 333 -5.58 17.57 3.25
CA ALA A 333 -5.49 16.71 4.41
C ALA A 333 -6.58 17.03 5.45
N HIS A 334 -6.90 18.31 5.67
CA HIS A 334 -7.99 18.71 6.54
C HIS A 334 -9.33 18.19 6.03
N ALA A 335 -9.67 18.43 4.75
CA ALA A 335 -10.89 17.91 4.13
C ALA A 335 -10.98 16.38 4.24
N ARG A 336 -9.88 15.67 3.95
CA ARG A 336 -9.82 14.21 4.06
C ARG A 336 -10.03 13.72 5.49
N SER A 337 -9.38 14.36 6.46
CA SER A 337 -9.54 13.99 7.87
C SER A 337 -10.97 14.23 8.36
N ALA A 338 -11.64 15.27 7.88
CA ALA A 338 -13.04 15.56 8.20
C ALA A 338 -13.99 14.46 7.69
N GLU A 339 -13.79 13.98 6.46
CA GLU A 339 -14.53 12.82 5.92
C GLU A 339 -14.29 11.56 6.75
N MET A 340 -13.02 11.29 7.12
CA MET A 340 -12.64 10.14 7.93
C MET A 340 -13.29 10.18 9.32
N ILE A 341 -13.29 11.35 9.95
CA ILE A 341 -13.95 11.60 11.23
C ILE A 341 -15.47 11.38 11.11
N ALA A 342 -16.10 11.95 10.08
CA ALA A 342 -17.54 11.78 9.86
C ALA A 342 -17.91 10.30 9.61
N ALA A 343 -17.10 9.58 8.84
CA ALA A 343 -17.29 8.15 8.60
C ALA A 343 -17.10 7.32 9.88
N MET A 344 -16.15 7.69 10.75
CA MET A 344 -15.95 7.05 12.05
C MET A 344 -17.14 7.29 12.96
N ILE A 345 -17.61 8.53 13.08
CA ILE A 345 -18.78 8.88 13.92
C ILE A 345 -20.01 8.05 13.54
N LYS A 346 -20.26 7.83 12.24
CA LYS A 346 -21.37 6.99 11.77
C LYS A 346 -21.28 5.52 12.20
N ARG A 347 -20.11 5.04 12.59
CA ARG A 347 -19.87 3.65 13.01
C ARG A 347 -19.79 3.49 14.52
N LEU A 348 -19.60 4.58 15.25
CA LEU A 348 -19.53 4.56 16.71
C LEU A 348 -20.94 4.40 17.28
N ALA A 349 -21.04 3.67 18.38
CA ALA A 349 -22.26 3.62 19.16
C ALA A 349 -22.53 5.01 19.78
N PRO A 350 -23.80 5.43 19.95
CA PRO A 350 -24.14 6.74 20.51
C PRO A 350 -23.44 7.07 21.84
N GLU A 351 -23.17 6.05 22.65
CA GLU A 351 -22.52 6.14 23.96
C GLU A 351 -20.98 6.21 23.93
N ASP A 352 -20.33 6.00 22.76
CA ASP A 352 -18.88 6.11 22.58
C ASP A 352 -18.54 7.27 21.64
N PRO A 353 -18.63 8.55 22.09
CA PRO A 353 -18.31 9.69 21.25
C PRO A 353 -16.83 9.64 20.82
N ILE A 354 -16.56 10.10 19.59
CA ILE A 354 -15.18 10.15 19.11
C ILE A 354 -14.31 11.09 19.98
N THR A 355 -13.23 10.54 20.53
CA THR A 355 -12.29 11.27 21.38
C THR A 355 -11.37 12.19 20.56
N ASP A 356 -10.79 13.19 21.22
CA ASP A 356 -9.81 14.10 20.60
C ASP A 356 -8.59 13.35 20.09
N GLY A 357 -8.07 12.37 20.85
CA GLY A 357 -6.98 11.53 20.39
C GLY A 357 -7.32 10.79 19.09
N ARG A 358 -8.54 10.26 18.96
CA ARG A 358 -8.99 9.62 17.71
C ARG A 358 -9.05 10.62 16.55
N ARG A 359 -9.48 11.86 16.80
CA ARG A 359 -9.48 12.94 15.79
C ARG A 359 -8.05 13.30 15.37
N ILE A 360 -7.14 13.52 16.32
CA ILE A 360 -5.73 13.85 16.07
C ILE A 360 -5.06 12.74 15.25
N LYS A 361 -5.32 11.47 15.60
CA LYS A 361 -4.84 10.32 14.83
C LYS A 361 -5.26 10.38 13.36
N LEU A 362 -6.54 10.65 13.09
CA LEU A 362 -7.07 10.73 11.71
C LEU A 362 -6.50 11.93 10.95
N LYS A 363 -6.25 13.06 11.63
CA LYS A 363 -5.53 14.21 11.06
C LYS A 363 -4.07 13.86 10.72
N ALA A 364 -3.38 13.15 11.60
CA ALA A 364 -2.02 12.68 11.37
C ALA A 364 -1.93 11.69 10.19
N ASP A 365 -2.87 10.73 10.08
CA ASP A 365 -2.96 9.87 8.89
C ASP A 365 -3.02 10.70 7.60
N ALA A 366 -3.94 11.68 7.54
CA ALA A 366 -4.20 12.45 6.34
C ALA A 366 -2.99 13.30 5.92
N VAL A 367 -2.31 13.95 6.87
CA VAL A 367 -1.11 14.75 6.58
C VAL A 367 0.05 13.86 6.14
N LEU A 368 0.29 12.74 6.83
CA LEU A 368 1.37 11.82 6.47
C LEU A 368 1.13 11.16 5.11
N ASP A 369 -0.11 10.77 4.80
CA ASP A 369 -0.47 10.23 3.49
C ASP A 369 -0.25 11.26 2.38
N GLY A 370 -0.68 12.51 2.59
CA GLY A 370 -0.44 13.60 1.64
C GLY A 370 1.05 13.86 1.39
N LEU A 371 1.87 13.87 2.45
CA LEU A 371 3.32 14.03 2.34
C LEU A 371 3.96 12.89 1.56
N ILE A 372 3.61 11.64 1.90
CA ILE A 372 4.06 10.46 1.17
C ILE A 372 3.69 10.58 -0.31
N PHE A 373 2.46 11.00 -0.62
CA PHE A 373 2.01 11.10 -2.01
C PHE A 373 2.72 12.18 -2.81
N LYS A 374 3.08 13.31 -2.20
CA LYS A 374 3.83 14.37 -2.87
C LYS A 374 5.32 14.07 -3.02
N LEU A 375 5.90 13.32 -2.07
CA LEU A 375 7.33 13.06 -2.01
C LEU A 375 7.75 11.75 -2.65
N GLU A 376 6.85 10.77 -2.74
CA GLU A 376 7.13 9.52 -3.45
C GLU A 376 7.48 9.82 -4.92
N ASN A 377 8.65 9.38 -5.36
CA ASN A 377 9.04 9.44 -6.76
C ASN A 377 8.23 8.37 -7.52
N ARG A 378 7.52 8.78 -8.57
CA ARG A 378 6.71 7.90 -9.42
C ARG A 378 7.49 7.35 -10.60
#